data_AF-A0A7R9MV07-F1
#
_entry.id   AF-A0A7R9MV07-F1
#
_cell.length_a   1.000
_cell.length_b   1.000
_cell.length_c   1.000
_cell.angle_alpha   90.00
_cell.angle_beta   90.00
_cell.angle_gamma   90.00
#
_symmetry.space_group_name_H-M   'P 1'
#
loop_
_entity.id
_entity.type
_entity.pdbx_description
1 polymer ?
#
loop_
_entity_poly.entity_id
_entity_poly.type
_entity_poly.pdbx_seq_one_letter_code
_entity_poly.pdbx_strand_id
1 'polypeptide(L)'
;QLTSLQTIQRSKHFYSVLPNPFWITERHLANILVSLGVNKSALDIYLRLNLWDDVIDCYQRIGRRDKAEAIIRDQLKDEETPLLYCLLGDTTDNLEYYEKALQLSEDKYPRAHKALGNHYFKLKEYPECIPHFKRSVQLNSMQTDVWFRLAFAAM
;
A
#
# COMPACT_ATOMS: atom_id res chain seq x y z
N GLN A 1 -16.79 -40.82 13.76
CA GLN A 1 -18.20 -40.72 13.34
C GLN A 1 -18.95 -39.57 14.03
N LEU A 2 -18.69 -39.25 15.31
CA LEU A 2 -19.28 -38.09 15.98
C LEU A 2 -18.79 -36.73 15.42
N THR A 3 -17.52 -36.65 15.01
CA THR A 3 -16.92 -35.44 14.43
C THR A 3 -17.56 -35.07 13.09
N SER A 4 -17.82 -36.05 12.21
CA SER A 4 -18.43 -35.82 10.89
C SER A 4 -19.87 -35.29 10.98
N LEU A 5 -20.65 -35.73 11.97
CA LEU A 5 -22.02 -35.24 12.19
C LEU A 5 -22.04 -33.79 12.69
N GLN A 6 -21.11 -33.43 13.58
CA GLN A 6 -20.95 -32.05 14.03
C GLN A 6 -20.51 -31.12 12.89
N THR A 7 -19.63 -31.57 11.99
CA THR A 7 -19.20 -30.78 10.82
C THR A 7 -20.37 -30.48 9.88
N ILE A 8 -21.24 -31.47 9.63
CA ILE A 8 -22.44 -31.31 8.78
C ILE A 8 -23.46 -30.35 9.41
N GLN A 9 -23.61 -30.36 10.75
CA GLN A 9 -24.49 -29.40 11.42
C GLN A 9 -23.91 -27.98 11.38
N ARG A 10 -22.61 -27.82 11.59
CA ARG A 10 -21.94 -26.51 11.49
C ARG A 10 -22.00 -25.92 10.08
N SER A 11 -21.88 -26.74 9.03
CA SER A 11 -21.99 -26.26 7.65
C SER A 11 -23.39 -25.76 7.31
N LYS A 12 -24.45 -26.37 7.87
CA LYS A 12 -25.83 -25.88 7.70
C LYS A 12 -26.04 -24.48 8.28
N HIS A 13 -25.48 -24.22 9.46
CA HIS A 13 -25.56 -22.89 10.10
C HIS A 13 -24.61 -21.85 9.47
N PHE A 14 -23.56 -22.29 8.76
CA PHE A 14 -22.64 -21.39 8.08
C PHE A 14 -23.33 -20.61 6.95
N TYR A 15 -24.15 -21.29 6.14
CA TYR A 15 -24.84 -20.64 5.01
C TYR A 15 -26.03 -19.76 5.45
N SER A 16 -26.57 -19.96 6.66
CA SER A 16 -27.65 -19.10 7.19
C SER A 16 -27.17 -17.70 7.60
N VAL A 17 -25.85 -17.48 7.71
CA VAL A 17 -25.27 -16.23 8.22
C VAL A 17 -24.74 -15.32 7.09
N LEU A 18 -24.97 -15.65 5.81
CA LEU A 18 -24.38 -14.98 4.64
C LEU A 18 -22.84 -14.94 4.74
N PRO A 19 -22.14 -16.02 4.36
CA PRO A 19 -20.69 -16.04 4.44
C PRO A 19 -20.07 -15.02 3.49
N ASN A 20 -18.97 -14.40 3.92
CA ASN A 20 -18.19 -13.52 3.06
C ASN A 20 -17.76 -14.24 1.78
N PRO A 21 -17.74 -13.55 0.62
CA PRO A 21 -17.16 -14.09 -0.60
C PRO A 21 -15.74 -14.64 -0.39
N PHE A 22 -15.41 -15.72 -1.09
CA PHE A 22 -14.15 -16.45 -0.88
C PHE A 22 -12.91 -15.55 -1.04
N TRP A 23 -12.93 -14.62 -1.99
CA TRP A 23 -11.82 -13.70 -2.27
C TRP A 23 -11.55 -12.75 -1.09
N ILE A 24 -12.58 -12.38 -0.33
CA ILE A 24 -12.43 -11.55 0.88
C ILE A 24 -11.69 -12.36 1.94
N THR A 25 -12.08 -13.62 2.15
CA THR A 25 -11.42 -14.52 3.09
C THR A 25 -9.96 -14.80 2.70
N GLU A 26 -9.70 -15.04 1.40
CA GLU A 26 -8.34 -15.21 0.89
C GLU A 26 -7.50 -13.94 1.07
N ARG A 27 -8.07 -12.76 0.83
CA ARG A 27 -7.38 -11.49 1.10
C ARG A 27 -7.06 -11.32 2.58
N HIS A 28 -8.00 -11.62 3.49
CA HIS A 28 -7.73 -11.57 4.93
C HIS A 28 -6.64 -12.55 5.35
N LEU A 29 -6.63 -13.75 4.78
CA LEU A 29 -5.55 -14.73 5.00
C LEU A 29 -4.20 -14.17 4.53
N ALA A 30 -4.14 -13.58 3.34
CA ALA A 30 -2.92 -12.97 2.81
C ALA A 30 -2.43 -11.82 3.72
N ASN A 31 -3.31 -10.96 4.20
CA ASN A 31 -2.96 -9.88 5.14
C ASN A 31 -2.35 -10.41 6.45
N ILE A 32 -2.87 -11.54 6.96
CA ILE A 32 -2.31 -12.21 8.14
C ILE A 32 -0.94 -12.81 7.82
N LEU A 33 -0.75 -13.42 6.65
CA LEU A 33 0.56 -13.93 6.24
C LEU A 33 1.61 -12.82 6.15
N VAL A 34 1.22 -11.66 5.62
CA VAL A 34 2.06 -10.46 5.57
C VAL A 34 2.42 -9.95 6.97
N SER A 35 1.47 -9.93 7.91
CA SER A 35 1.75 -9.51 9.30
C SER A 35 2.66 -10.48 10.05
N LEU A 36 2.62 -11.78 9.69
CA LEU A 36 3.54 -12.81 10.16
C LEU A 36 4.91 -12.77 9.44
N GLY A 37 5.08 -11.93 8.41
CA GLY A 37 6.30 -11.82 7.62
C GLY A 37 6.46 -12.87 6.51
N VAL A 38 5.45 -13.71 6.28
CA VAL A 38 5.46 -14.75 5.23
C VAL A 38 5.02 -14.14 3.89
N ASN A 39 5.89 -13.29 3.33
CA ASN A 39 5.56 -12.48 2.14
C ASN A 39 5.42 -13.32 0.86
N LYS A 40 6.13 -14.45 0.72
CA LYS A 40 6.05 -15.29 -0.49
C LYS A 40 4.68 -15.96 -0.65
N SER A 41 4.17 -16.57 0.41
CA SER A 41 2.85 -17.21 0.38
C SER A 41 1.73 -16.18 0.22
N ALA A 42 1.88 -15.00 0.81
CA ALA A 42 0.95 -13.90 0.61
C ALA A 42 0.95 -13.41 -0.85
N LEU A 43 2.13 -13.24 -1.44
CA LEU A 43 2.30 -12.85 -2.85
C LEU A 43 1.56 -13.80 -3.80
N ASP A 44 1.66 -15.11 -3.60
CA ASP A 44 0.97 -16.10 -4.44
C ASP A 44 -0.56 -15.94 -4.39
N ILE A 45 -1.11 -15.56 -3.23
CA ILE A 45 -2.54 -15.29 -3.06
C ILE A 45 -2.92 -13.96 -3.74
N TYR A 46 -2.13 -12.90 -3.54
CA TYR A 46 -2.42 -11.60 -4.14
C TYR A 46 -2.34 -11.63 -5.67
N LEU A 47 -1.39 -12.39 -6.25
CA LEU A 47 -1.30 -12.62 -7.69
C LEU A 47 -2.55 -13.33 -8.22
N ARG A 48 -3.06 -14.33 -7.50
CA ARG A 48 -4.31 -15.03 -7.88
C ARG A 48 -5.52 -14.09 -7.87
N LEU A 49 -5.56 -13.18 -6.91
CA LEU A 49 -6.64 -12.20 -6.76
C LEU A 49 -6.44 -10.94 -7.62
N ASN A 50 -5.33 -10.82 -8.35
CA ASN A 50 -4.92 -9.63 -9.11
C ASN A 50 -4.94 -8.33 -8.27
N LEU A 51 -4.54 -8.43 -6.99
CA LEU A 51 -4.42 -7.27 -6.10
C LEU A 51 -3.04 -6.63 -6.25
N TRP A 52 -2.87 -5.81 -7.28
CA TRP A 52 -1.56 -5.30 -7.69
C TRP A 52 -0.84 -4.44 -6.65
N ASP A 53 -1.57 -3.62 -5.89
CA ASP A 53 -0.99 -2.81 -4.80
C ASP A 53 -0.30 -3.71 -3.76
N ASP A 54 -1.00 -4.74 -3.30
CA ASP A 54 -0.51 -5.70 -2.31
C ASP A 54 0.64 -6.56 -2.89
N VAL A 55 0.60 -6.87 -4.20
CA VAL A 55 1.68 -7.57 -4.93
C VAL A 55 2.96 -6.74 -4.96
N ILE A 56 2.86 -5.44 -5.27
CA ILE A 56 3.99 -4.51 -5.32
C ILE A 56 4.63 -4.40 -3.93
N ASP A 57 3.80 -4.19 -2.89
CA ASP A 57 4.26 -4.13 -1.51
C ASP A 57 4.98 -5.42 -1.08
N CYS A 58 4.47 -6.58 -1.49
CA CYS A 58 5.13 -7.86 -1.23
C CYS A 58 6.49 -7.97 -1.94
N TYR A 59 6.59 -7.57 -3.20
CA TYR A 59 7.87 -7.58 -3.93
C TYR A 59 8.89 -6.63 -3.32
N GLN A 60 8.46 -5.45 -2.88
CA GLN A 60 9.32 -4.51 -2.16
C GLN A 60 9.84 -5.11 -0.84
N ARG A 61 8.96 -5.74 -0.05
CA ARG A 61 9.35 -6.43 1.21
C ARG A 61 10.29 -7.61 0.99
N ILE A 62 10.15 -8.33 -0.13
CA ILE A 62 11.04 -9.42 -0.53
C ILE A 62 12.40 -8.90 -1.04
N GLY A 63 12.49 -7.62 -1.41
CA GLY A 63 13.68 -6.99 -1.98
C GLY A 63 13.83 -7.17 -3.50
N ARG A 64 12.79 -7.63 -4.20
CA ARG A 64 12.79 -7.76 -5.68
C ARG A 64 12.15 -6.53 -6.34
N ARG A 65 12.84 -5.39 -6.24
CA ARG A 65 12.37 -4.10 -6.80
C ARG A 65 12.18 -4.14 -8.31
N ASP A 66 13.04 -4.85 -9.04
CA ASP A 66 12.94 -4.96 -10.51
C ASP A 66 11.60 -5.53 -10.99
N LYS A 67 11.07 -6.54 -10.28
CA LYS A 67 9.78 -7.14 -10.59
C LYS A 67 8.61 -6.21 -10.23
N ALA A 68 8.73 -5.50 -9.11
CA ALA A 68 7.73 -4.51 -8.72
C ALA A 68 7.65 -3.40 -9.79
N GLU A 69 8.80 -2.88 -10.23
CA GLU A 69 8.87 -1.85 -11.27
C GLU A 69 8.26 -2.34 -12.59
N ALA A 70 8.59 -3.56 -13.03
CA ALA A 70 8.04 -4.12 -14.25
C ALA A 70 6.51 -4.19 -14.22
N ILE A 71 5.93 -4.63 -13.09
CA ILE A 71 4.48 -4.69 -12.90
C ILE A 71 3.86 -3.30 -12.89
N ILE A 72 4.44 -2.33 -12.16
CA ILE A 72 3.95 -0.95 -12.13
C ILE A 72 3.94 -0.34 -13.54
N ARG A 73 5.02 -0.52 -14.30
CA ARG A 73 5.11 -0.03 -15.68
C ARG A 73 4.12 -0.68 -16.61
N ASP A 74 3.76 -1.93 -16.36
CA ASP A 74 2.73 -2.62 -17.12
C ASP A 74 1.34 -2.05 -16.81
N GLN A 75 1.01 -1.91 -15.53
CA GLN A 75 -0.26 -1.31 -15.08
C GLN A 75 -0.43 0.16 -15.52
N LEU A 76 0.67 0.93 -15.60
CA LEU A 76 0.66 2.30 -16.10
C LEU A 76 0.27 2.41 -17.58
N LYS A 77 0.37 1.34 -18.38
CA LYS A 77 -0.08 1.35 -19.78
C LYS A 77 -1.60 1.34 -19.88
N ASP A 78 -2.25 0.67 -18.92
CA ASP A 78 -3.71 0.52 -18.90
C ASP A 78 -4.34 1.78 -18.30
N GLU A 79 -3.91 2.16 -17.09
CA GLU A 79 -4.46 3.31 -16.37
C GLU A 79 -3.38 4.13 -15.67
N GLU A 80 -3.34 5.44 -15.95
CA GLU A 80 -2.46 6.37 -15.25
C GLU A 80 -3.11 6.83 -13.93
N THR A 81 -2.60 6.34 -12.80
CA THR A 81 -3.07 6.77 -11.47
C THR A 81 -1.95 7.41 -10.64
N PRO A 82 -2.24 8.43 -9.81
CA PRO A 82 -1.24 9.04 -8.92
C PRO A 82 -0.58 8.03 -7.97
N LEU A 83 -1.30 6.99 -7.57
CA LEU A 83 -0.80 5.90 -6.74
C LEU A 83 0.35 5.15 -7.44
N LEU A 84 0.15 4.76 -8.70
CA LEU A 84 1.16 4.00 -9.46
C LEU A 84 2.45 4.80 -9.63
N TYR A 85 2.36 6.11 -9.88
CA TYR A 85 3.53 6.98 -9.93
C TYR A 85 4.23 7.11 -8.57
N CYS A 86 3.49 7.17 -7.46
CA CYS A 86 4.12 7.11 -6.13
C CYS A 86 4.81 5.78 -5.86
N LEU A 87 4.19 4.66 -6.23
CA LEU A 87 4.80 3.33 -6.09
C LEU A 87 6.05 3.17 -6.96
N LEU A 88 6.06 3.80 -8.14
CA LEU A 88 7.24 3.84 -9.00
C LEU A 88 8.36 4.66 -8.37
N GLY A 89 8.04 5.82 -7.78
CA GLY A 89 8.97 6.61 -6.98
C GLY A 89 9.52 5.83 -5.79
N ASP A 90 8.67 5.10 -5.06
CA ASP A 90 9.08 4.27 -3.90
C ASP A 90 10.03 3.13 -4.33
N THR A 91 9.88 2.62 -5.57
CA THR A 91 10.66 1.49 -6.09
C THR A 91 11.98 1.92 -6.72
N THR A 92 11.97 3.05 -7.43
CA THR A 92 13.12 3.58 -8.18
C THR A 92 13.94 4.61 -7.40
N ASP A 93 13.44 5.07 -6.25
CA ASP A 93 14.00 6.17 -5.46
C ASP A 93 14.12 7.50 -6.26
N ASN A 94 13.33 7.69 -7.32
CA ASN A 94 13.30 8.92 -8.13
C ASN A 94 12.14 9.85 -7.71
N LEU A 95 12.46 11.11 -7.39
CA LEU A 95 11.48 12.12 -6.95
C LEU A 95 10.53 12.59 -8.06
N GLU A 96 10.97 12.58 -9.32
CA GLU A 96 10.20 13.07 -10.46
C GLU A 96 8.84 12.37 -10.57
N TYR A 97 8.77 11.11 -10.14
CA TYR A 97 7.53 10.35 -10.15
C TYR A 97 6.52 10.85 -9.09
N TYR A 98 6.99 11.33 -7.93
CA TYR A 98 6.08 11.97 -6.97
C TYR A 98 5.55 13.30 -7.49
N GLU A 99 6.38 14.08 -8.18
CA GLU A 99 5.94 15.32 -8.83
C GLU A 99 4.91 15.04 -9.93
N LYS A 100 5.13 14.02 -10.75
CA LYS A 100 4.15 13.57 -11.74
C LYS A 100 2.84 13.12 -11.09
N ALA A 101 2.89 12.42 -9.96
CA ALA A 101 1.70 12.06 -9.19
C ALA A 101 0.94 13.30 -8.68
N LEU A 102 1.65 14.35 -8.23
CA LEU A 102 1.04 15.62 -7.83
C LEU A 102 0.41 16.35 -9.02
N GLN A 103 1.07 16.37 -10.18
CA GLN A 103 0.53 16.97 -11.41
C GLN A 103 -0.79 16.30 -11.83
N LEU A 104 -0.82 14.96 -11.86
CA LEU A 104 -2.02 14.20 -12.21
C LEU A 104 -3.17 14.37 -11.21
N SER A 105 -2.85 14.58 -9.94
CA SER A 105 -3.83 14.75 -8.87
C SER A 105 -4.22 16.21 -8.59
N GLU A 106 -3.69 17.17 -9.36
CA GLU A 106 -3.85 18.61 -9.10
C GLU A 106 -3.48 19.00 -7.65
N ASP A 107 -2.38 18.48 -7.12
CA ASP A 107 -1.90 18.75 -5.76
C ASP A 107 -2.87 18.29 -4.65
N LYS A 108 -3.65 17.23 -4.91
CA LYS A 108 -4.63 16.66 -3.97
C LYS A 108 -4.23 15.29 -3.42
N TYR A 109 -3.04 14.78 -3.77
CA TYR A 109 -2.61 13.45 -3.36
C TYR A 109 -1.70 13.46 -2.11
N PRO A 110 -2.20 13.07 -0.92
CA PRO A 110 -1.46 13.19 0.34
C PRO A 110 -0.21 12.29 0.41
N ARG A 111 -0.24 11.11 -0.23
CA ARG A 111 0.88 10.16 -0.23
C ARG A 111 2.10 10.71 -0.98
N ALA A 112 1.90 11.42 -2.10
CA ALA A 112 2.99 12.05 -2.83
C ALA A 112 3.66 13.16 -1.99
N HIS A 113 2.87 14.04 -1.36
CA HIS A 113 3.39 15.04 -0.43
C HIS A 113 4.15 14.41 0.74
N LYS A 114 3.62 13.33 1.32
CA LYS A 114 4.31 12.59 2.37
C LYS A 114 5.64 12.02 1.87
N ALA A 115 5.69 11.46 0.67
CA ALA A 115 6.89 10.87 0.10
C ALA A 115 7.98 11.93 -0.16
N LEU A 116 7.62 13.07 -0.78
CA LEU A 116 8.53 14.20 -0.97
C LEU A 116 9.01 14.77 0.37
N GLY A 117 8.10 15.01 1.32
CA GLY A 117 8.47 15.46 2.66
C GLY A 117 9.42 14.47 3.34
N ASN A 118 9.19 13.16 3.22
CA ASN A 118 10.08 12.13 3.76
C ASN A 118 11.46 12.14 3.10
N HIS A 119 11.55 12.47 1.81
CA HIS A 119 12.82 12.60 1.11
C HIS A 119 13.63 13.76 1.69
N TYR A 120 13.07 14.97 1.70
CA TYR A 120 13.73 16.15 2.26
C TYR A 120 14.06 16.00 3.75
N PHE A 121 13.17 15.36 4.53
CA PHE A 121 13.42 15.03 5.93
C PHE A 121 14.67 14.14 6.12
N LYS A 122 14.87 13.13 5.24
CA LYS A 122 16.07 12.28 5.28
C LYS A 122 17.35 13.07 4.98
N LEU A 123 17.27 14.04 4.08
CA LEU A 123 18.37 14.95 3.75
C LEU A 123 18.60 16.03 4.83
N LYS A 124 17.72 16.13 5.83
CA LYS A 124 17.69 17.18 6.86
C LYS A 124 17.41 18.59 6.30
N GLU A 125 16.82 18.65 5.12
CA GLU A 125 16.32 19.85 4.47
C GLU A 125 14.93 20.17 5.04
N TYR A 126 14.91 20.60 6.31
CA TYR A 126 13.68 20.87 7.03
C TYR A 126 12.83 22.01 6.44
N PRO A 127 13.41 23.13 5.94
CA PRO A 127 12.64 24.21 5.32
C PRO A 127 11.77 23.74 4.12
N GLU A 128 12.32 22.87 3.29
CA GLU A 128 11.71 22.28 2.10
C GLU A 128 10.72 21.17 2.48
N CYS A 129 11.03 20.42 3.54
CA CYS A 129 10.19 19.33 4.06
C CYS A 129 8.86 19.83 4.64
N ILE A 130 8.86 20.91 5.42
CA ILE A 130 7.70 21.45 6.15
C ILE A 130 6.48 21.70 5.25
N PRO A 131 6.58 22.42 4.10
CA PRO A 131 5.41 22.69 3.26
C PRO A 131 4.77 21.40 2.73
N HIS A 132 5.58 20.41 2.33
CA HIS A 132 5.06 19.12 1.87
C HIS A 132 4.34 18.36 2.98
N PHE A 133 4.89 18.28 4.19
CA PHE A 133 4.20 17.64 5.31
C PHE A 133 2.93 18.37 5.74
N LYS A 134 2.96 19.72 5.80
CA LYS A 134 1.76 20.52 6.08
C LYS A 134 0.66 20.24 5.07
N ARG A 135 0.98 20.19 3.78
CA ARG A 135 0.01 19.89 2.73
C ARG A 135 -0.53 18.47 2.83
N SER A 136 0.32 17.49 3.11
CA SER A 136 -0.08 16.09 3.32
C SER A 136 -1.09 15.94 4.46
N VAL A 137 -0.84 16.56 5.62
CA VAL A 137 -1.76 16.47 6.78
C VAL A 137 -3.04 17.28 6.63
N GLN A 138 -3.02 18.35 5.82
CA GLN A 138 -4.23 19.08 5.44
C GLN A 138 -5.17 18.22 4.58
N LEU A 139 -4.61 17.45 3.64
CA LEU A 139 -5.37 16.57 2.75
C LEU A 139 -5.83 15.29 3.47
N ASN A 140 -4.98 14.71 4.31
CA ASN A 140 -5.31 13.56 5.13
C ASN A 140 -4.68 13.71 6.52
N SER A 141 -5.52 14.03 7.50
CA SER A 141 -5.12 14.26 8.89
C SER A 141 -4.81 12.97 9.66
N MET A 142 -5.22 11.80 9.17
CA MET A 142 -5.01 10.48 9.78
C MET A 142 -3.59 9.92 9.50
N GLN A 143 -2.58 10.77 9.55
CA GLN A 143 -1.18 10.41 9.30
C GLN A 143 -0.32 10.78 10.51
N THR A 144 -0.40 9.98 11.57
CA THR A 144 0.27 10.28 12.86
C THR A 144 1.79 10.38 12.71
N ASP A 145 2.38 9.55 11.85
CA ASP A 145 3.83 9.57 11.58
C ASP A 145 4.29 10.88 10.92
N VAL A 146 3.45 11.45 10.05
CA VAL A 146 3.73 12.74 9.39
C VAL A 146 3.65 13.88 10.41
N TRP A 147 2.68 13.86 11.33
CA TRP A 147 2.59 14.85 12.40
C TRP A 147 3.84 14.89 13.28
N PHE A 148 4.35 13.72 13.69
CA PHE A 148 5.59 13.65 14.48
C PHE A 148 6.78 14.22 13.72
N ARG A 149 6.94 13.87 12.43
CA ARG A 149 8.05 14.38 11.61
C ARG A 149 7.92 15.88 11.35
N LEU A 150 6.71 16.38 11.13
CA LEU A 150 6.45 17.80 10.98
C LEU A 150 6.79 18.58 12.26
N ALA A 151 6.39 18.06 13.43
CA ALA A 151 6.71 18.67 14.72
C ALA A 151 8.23 18.71 14.94
N PHE A 152 8.94 17.62 14.62
CA PHE A 152 10.40 17.58 14.70
C PHE A 152 11.08 18.55 13.74
N ALA A 153 10.62 18.62 12.49
CA ALA A 153 11.20 19.51 11.47
C ALA A 153 10.98 20.99 11.79
N ALA A 154 9.95 21.33 12.58
CA ALA A 154 9.61 22.70 12.96
C ALA A 154 10.24 23.16 14.29
N MET A 155 10.94 22.28 15.01
CA MET A 155 11.66 22.57 16.26
C MET A 155 13.06 23.12 15.97
#